data_AF-A0AAD4S6W7-F1
#
_entry.id   AF-A0AAD4S6W7-F1
#
_cell.length_a   1.000
_cell.length_b   1.000
_cell.length_c   1.000
_cell.angle_alpha   90.00
_cell.angle_beta   90.00
_cell.angle_gamma   90.00
#
_symmetry.space_group_name_H-M   'P 1'
#
loop_
_entity.id
_entity.type
_entity.pdbx_description
1 polymer ?
#
loop_
_entity_poly.entity_id
_entity_poly.type
_entity_poly.pdbx_seq_one_letter_code
_entity_poly.pdbx_strand_id
1 'polypeptide(L)' 'MDATGKVKKGAGGRKGNGGPKKKSVTRSVRAGLQFPVGRIGRYLKKGRYAQRIGSGAPVYLAAVLEYLAAE' A
#
# COMPACT_ATOMS: atom_id res chain seq x y z
N MET A 1 -31.05 -1.81 21.86
CA MET A 1 -30.27 -3.05 21.83
C MET A 1 -29.85 -3.25 20.38
N ASP A 2 -28.61 -3.15 19.89
CA ASP A 2 -27.24 -3.04 20.42
C ASP A 2 -26.41 -2.52 19.22
N ALA A 3 -25.71 -1.39 19.33
CA ALA A 3 -24.29 -1.27 19.69
C ALA A 3 -23.36 -1.00 18.49
N THR A 4 -22.72 0.17 18.57
CA THR A 4 -21.28 0.41 18.28
C THR A 4 -20.74 0.40 16.84
N GLY A 5 -20.68 1.60 16.26
CA GLY A 5 -19.41 2.34 16.07
C GLY A 5 -18.24 1.68 15.32
N LYS A 6 -18.00 2.16 14.09
CA LYS A 6 -16.63 2.40 13.59
C LYS A 6 -16.59 3.72 12.82
N VAL A 7 -16.19 4.78 13.53
CA VAL A 7 -15.80 6.05 12.91
C VAL A 7 -14.57 5.78 12.02
N LYS A 8 -14.77 5.76 10.70
CA LYS A 8 -13.65 5.80 9.74
C LYS A 8 -13.00 7.17 9.88
N LYS A 9 -11.92 7.23 10.66
CA LYS A 9 -11.03 8.40 10.77
C LYS A 9 -10.63 8.84 9.36
N GLY A 10 -11.17 9.98 8.94
CA GLY A 10 -10.94 10.58 7.63
C GLY A 10 -9.45 10.84 7.44
N ALA A 11 -8.83 10.12 6.51
CA ALA A 11 -7.48 10.42 6.06
C ALA A 11 -7.58 11.52 4.99
N GLY A 12 -7.23 12.74 5.40
CA GLY A 12 -6.98 13.94 4.61
C GLY A 12 -7.22 13.81 3.11
N GLY A 13 -8.45 14.12 2.69
CA GLY A 13 -8.76 14.35 1.29
C GLY A 13 -8.03 15.60 0.83
N ARG A 14 -6.90 15.41 0.13
CA ARG A 14 -6.33 16.47 -0.70
C ARG A 14 -7.43 16.88 -1.68
N LYS A 15 -7.94 18.11 -1.50
CA LYS A 15 -8.92 18.80 -2.33
C LYS A 15 -8.47 18.63 -3.79
N GLY A 16 -9.08 17.68 -4.48
CA GLY A 16 -8.79 17.39 -5.88
C GLY A 16 -10.01 17.85 -6.66
N ASN A 17 -9.79 18.80 -7.57
CA ASN A 17 -10.79 19.32 -8.51
C ASN A 17 -11.77 18.23 -8.94
N GLY A 18 -13.07 18.55 -8.85
CA GLY A 18 -14.21 17.63 -8.94
C GLY A 18 -14.47 16.98 -10.30
N GLY A 19 -13.42 16.55 -11.01
CA GLY A 19 -13.53 15.70 -12.19
C GLY A 19 -13.67 14.22 -11.82
N PRO A 20 -14.19 13.38 -12.74
CA PRO A 20 -14.33 11.95 -12.51
C PRO A 20 -12.97 11.31 -12.19
N LYS A 21 -12.83 10.74 -10.98
CA LYS A 21 -11.61 10.03 -10.58
C LYS A 21 -11.59 8.64 -11.24
N LYS A 22 -10.50 8.34 -11.95
CA LYS A 22 -10.19 6.95 -12.37
C LYS A 22 -10.15 6.05 -11.13
N LYS A 23 -10.68 4.82 -11.26
CA LYS A 23 -10.62 3.82 -10.18
C LYS A 23 -9.16 3.64 -9.74
N SER A 24 -8.95 3.63 -8.43
CA SER A 24 -7.62 3.39 -7.88
C SER A 24 -7.23 1.93 -8.13
N VAL A 25 -6.06 1.71 -8.72
CA VAL A 25 -5.47 0.37 -8.88
C VAL A 25 -4.29 0.27 -7.92
N THR A 26 -4.24 -0.80 -7.14
CA THR A 26 -3.19 -0.99 -6.14
C THR A 26 -1.84 -1.28 -6.79
N ARG A 27 -0.74 -1.01 -6.08
CA ARG A 27 0.60 -1.35 -6.56
C ARG A 27 0.82 -2.87 -6.70
N SER A 28 0.16 -3.67 -5.85
CA SER A 28 0.18 -5.14 -5.96
C SER A 28 -0.47 -5.59 -7.27
N VAL A 29 -1.68 -5.10 -7.58
CA VAL A 29 -2.38 -5.43 -8.82
C VAL A 29 -1.58 -5.00 -10.06
N ARG A 30 -0.96 -3.82 -10.02
CA ARG A 30 -0.10 -3.35 -11.12
C ARG A 30 1.17 -4.18 -11.30
N ALA A 31 1.69 -4.76 -10.21
CA ALA A 31 2.91 -5.57 -10.23
C ALA A 31 2.64 -7.06 -10.47
N GLY A 32 1.38 -7.50 -10.47
CA GLY A 32 1.02 -8.91 -10.59
C GLY A 32 1.38 -9.76 -9.36
N LEU A 33 1.49 -9.15 -8.18
CA LEU A 33 1.89 -9.81 -6.94
C LEU A 33 0.71 -9.98 -5.98
N GLN A 34 0.59 -11.15 -5.35
CA GLN A 34 -0.35 -11.39 -4.24
C GLN A 34 0.07 -10.62 -2.99
N PHE A 35 1.37 -10.47 -2.76
CA PHE A 35 1.91 -9.83 -1.58
C PHE A 35 1.64 -8.31 -1.59
N PRO A 36 1.43 -7.69 -0.42
CA PRO A 36 0.98 -6.30 -0.31
C PRO A 36 2.14 -5.30 -0.46
N VAL A 37 2.50 -4.97 -1.71
CA VAL A 37 3.55 -3.98 -2.07
C VAL A 37 3.40 -2.65 -1.32
N GLY A 38 2.16 -2.17 -1.19
CA GLY A 38 1.86 -0.91 -0.48
C GLY A 38 2.23 -0.96 1.01
N ARG A 39 2.01 -2.10 1.66
CA ARG A 39 2.30 -2.32 3.08
C ARG A 39 3.80 -2.49 3.31
N ILE A 40 4.46 -3.24 2.44
CA ILE A 40 5.92 -3.42 2.47
C ILE A 40 6.63 -2.07 2.34
N GLY A 41 6.22 -1.23 1.39
CA GLY A 41 6.78 0.13 1.26
C GLY A 41 6.55 1.01 2.50
N ARG A 42 5.44 0.82 3.22
CA ARG A 42 5.21 1.50 4.50
C ARG A 42 6.15 1.00 5.59
N TYR A 43 6.40 -0.31 5.66
CA TYR A 43 7.32 -0.91 6.63
C TYR A 43 8.77 -0.53 6.35
N LEU A 44 9.20 -0.49 5.09
CA LEU A 44 10.54 0.00 4.73
C LEU A 44 10.79 1.43 5.23
N LYS A 45 9.79 2.31 5.12
CA LYS A 45 9.88 3.69 5.64
C LYS A 45 9.89 3.74 7.17
N LYS A 46 9.05 2.95 7.83
CA LYS A 46 8.97 2.90 9.29
C LYS A 46 10.22 2.28 9.93
N GLY A 47 10.82 1.31 9.26
CA GLY A 47 12.04 0.65 9.71
C GLY A 47 13.30 1.50 9.62
N ARG A 48 13.22 2.71 9.03
CA ARG A 48 14.35 3.66 8.91
C ARG A 48 15.62 3.06 8.29
N TYR A 49 15.47 2.08 7.39
CA TYR A 49 16.61 1.41 6.73
C TYR A 49 17.42 2.33 5.82
N ALA A 50 16.80 3.39 5.29
CA ALA A 50 17.47 4.44 4.54
C ALA A 50 16.67 5.75 4.61
N GLN A 51 17.33 6.88 4.33
CA GLN A 51 16.66 8.19 4.28
C GLN A 51 15.60 8.26 3.17
N ARG A 52 15.82 7.57 2.05
CA ARG A 52 14.88 7.48 0.92
C ARG A 52 14.73 6.02 0.50
N ILE A 53 13.49 5.64 0.18
CA ILE A 53 13.17 4.31 -0.36
C ILE A 53 12.77 4.49 -1.83
N GLY A 54 13.49 3.84 -2.74
CA GLY A 54 13.18 3.82 -4.17
C GLY A 54 11.78 3.25 -4.44
N SER A 55 11.13 3.70 -5.52
CA SER A 55 9.77 3.28 -5.85
C SER A 55 9.65 1.78 -6.16
N GLY A 56 10.69 1.19 -6.74
CA GLY A 56 10.79 -0.23 -7.08
C GLY A 56 11.20 -1.14 -5.92
N ALA A 57 11.84 -0.62 -4.87
CA ALA A 57 12.29 -1.42 -3.73
C ALA A 57 11.18 -2.26 -3.07
N PRO A 58 9.99 -1.70 -2.75
CA PRO A 58 8.91 -2.52 -2.19
C PRO A 58 8.28 -3.51 -3.17
N VAL A 59 8.47 -3.34 -4.49
CA VAL A 59 8.01 -4.29 -5.51
C VAL A 59 8.94 -5.49 -5.54
N TYR A 60 10.25 -5.24 -5.61
CA TYR A 60 11.26 -6.29 -5.64
C TYR A 60 11.22 -7.13 -4.36
N LEU A 61 11.17 -6.48 -3.19
CA LEU A 61 11.06 -7.20 -1.91
C LEU A 61 9.76 -8.01 -1.82
N ALA A 62 8.63 -7.49 -2.32
CA ALA A 62 7.38 -8.24 -2.33
C ALA A 62 7.49 -9.49 -3.21
N ALA A 63 8.10 -9.38 -4.39
CA ALA A 63 8.27 -10.51 -5.30
C ALA A 63 9.15 -11.62 -4.70
N VAL A 64 10.28 -11.26 -4.07
CA VAL A 64 11.16 -12.23 -3.42
C VAL A 64 10.46 -12.92 -2.25
N LEU A 65 9.75 -12.16 -1.40
CA LEU A 65 9.01 -12.74 -0.27
C LEU A 65 7.85 -13.64 -0.74
N GLU A 66 7.19 -13.29 -1.83
CA GLU A 66 6.12 -14.09 -2.41
C GLU A 66 6.66 -15.39 -3.01
N TYR A 67 7.77 -15.32 -3.75
CA TYR A 67 8.46 -16.49 -4.27
C TYR A 67 8.85 -17.46 -3.14
N LEU A 68 9.51 -16.95 -2.09
CA LEU A 68 9.94 -17.77 -0.95
C LEU A 68 8.78 -18.35 -0.11
N ALA A 69 7.59 -17.73 -0.16
CA ALA A 69 6.41 -18.23 0.55
C ALA A 69 5.56 -19.18 -0.30
N ALA A 70 5.79 -19.21 -1.61
CA ALA A 70 5.14 -20.11 -2.54
C ALA A 70 5.90 -21.43 -2.69
N GLU A 71 7.21 -21.42 -2.44
CA GLU A 71 8.05 -22.61 -2.25
C GLU A 71 7.72 -23.31 -0.91
#